data_AF-A0A1G0E5A1-F1
#
_entry.id   AF-A0A1G0E5A1-F1
#
_cell.length_a   1.000
_cell.length_b   1.000
_cell.length_c   1.000
_cell.angle_alpha   90.00
_cell.angle_beta   90.00
_cell.angle_gamma   90.00
#
_symmetry.space_group_name_H-M   'P 1'
#
loop_
_entity.id
_entity.type
_entity.pdbx_description
1 polymer ?
#
loop_
_entity_poly.entity_id
_entity_poly.type
_entity_poly.pdbx_seq_one_letter_code
_entity_poly.pdbx_strand_id
1 'polypeptide(L)'
;MPPGVEFLLDAVLKSDFLFWALTRFARQTAIRTILGTPPEVVQSASAEERASVAQVLDHVLPVSPRRLGLLNDAAIVTTLPRYELERIAAPTLIMSVADDLYGTFDGARYSAEHIPHARFVGYPSGGHMGVGHEKETMAEIAAFLKGFSSR
;
A
#
# COMPACT_ATOMS: atom_id res chain seq x y z
N MET A 1 6.76 16.62 -7.19
CA MET A 1 8.07 16.18 -6.65
C MET A 1 9.16 17.14 -7.14
N PRO A 2 10.21 17.46 -6.35
CA PRO A 2 11.33 18.27 -6.85
C PRO A 2 12.08 17.56 -7.99
N PRO A 3 12.55 18.25 -9.05
CA PRO A 3 13.16 17.61 -10.22
C PRO A 3 14.33 16.68 -9.92
N GLY A 4 15.15 17.00 -8.91
CA GLY A 4 16.29 16.15 -8.51
C GLY A 4 15.88 14.82 -7.87
N VAL A 5 14.73 14.78 -7.19
CA VAL A 5 14.22 13.55 -6.56
C VAL A 5 13.61 12.63 -7.62
N GLU A 6 12.90 13.19 -8.60
CA GLU A 6 12.34 12.44 -9.71
C GLU A 6 13.43 11.80 -10.58
N PHE A 7 14.48 12.56 -10.91
CA PHE A 7 15.64 12.02 -11.64
C PHE A 7 16.33 10.88 -10.90
N LEU A 8 16.53 11.03 -9.58
CA LEU A 8 17.14 9.99 -8.77
C LEU A 8 16.28 8.73 -8.70
N LEU A 9 14.97 8.88 -8.48
CA LEU A 9 14.02 7.78 -8.50
C LEU A 9 14.06 7.07 -9.85
N ASP A 10 14.03 7.82 -10.94
CA ASP A 10 14.11 7.30 -12.30
C ASP A 10 15.36 6.46 -12.55
N ALA A 11 16.52 6.92 -12.08
CA ALA A 11 17.79 6.23 -12.21
C ALA A 11 17.81 4.93 -11.40
N VAL A 12 17.33 4.96 -10.16
CA VAL A 12 17.28 3.77 -9.28
C VAL A 12 16.33 2.71 -9.83
N LEU A 13 15.15 3.10 -10.33
CA LEU A 13 14.15 2.19 -10.91
C LEU A 13 14.65 1.46 -12.16
N LYS A 14 15.73 1.89 -12.81
CA LYS A 14 16.36 1.17 -13.93
C LYS A 14 17.23 -0.01 -13.50
N SER A 15 17.52 -0.17 -12.21
CA SER A 15 18.48 -1.17 -11.71
C SER A 15 17.82 -2.25 -10.86
N ASP A 16 17.52 -3.39 -11.49
CA ASP A 16 17.05 -4.58 -10.75
C ASP A 16 18.09 -5.08 -9.74
N PHE A 17 19.38 -4.88 -10.02
CA PHE A 17 20.45 -5.25 -9.11
C PHE A 17 20.43 -4.46 -7.80
N LEU A 18 20.17 -3.14 -7.84
CA LEU A 18 20.08 -2.34 -6.63
C LEU A 18 18.93 -2.79 -5.73
N PHE A 19 17.76 -3.03 -6.32
CA PHE A 19 16.61 -3.56 -5.58
C PHE A 19 16.89 -4.97 -5.05
N TRP A 20 17.48 -5.85 -5.86
CA TRP A 20 17.87 -7.19 -5.41
C TRP A 20 18.87 -7.15 -4.25
N ALA A 21 19.90 -6.30 -4.33
CA ALA A 21 20.88 -6.17 -3.26
C ALA A 21 20.21 -5.65 -1.97
N LEU A 22 19.31 -4.66 -2.09
CA LEU A 22 18.54 -4.13 -0.96
C LEU A 22 17.67 -5.22 -0.30
N THR A 23 16.94 -6.02 -1.08
CA THR A 23 16.09 -7.10 -0.53
C THR A 23 16.88 -8.28 0.05
N ARG A 24 18.17 -8.44 -0.30
CA ARG A 24 19.04 -9.49 0.27
C ARG A 24 19.81 -9.04 1.49
N PHE A 25 20.43 -7.86 1.44
CA PHE A 25 21.39 -7.42 2.46
C PHE A 25 20.80 -6.43 3.47
N ALA A 26 19.69 -5.77 3.14
CA ALA A 26 19.09 -4.74 3.99
C ALA A 26 17.56 -4.89 4.04
N ARG A 27 17.09 -6.10 4.39
CA ARG A 27 15.66 -6.48 4.41
C ARG A 27 14.77 -5.54 5.20
N GLN A 28 15.19 -5.08 6.38
CA GLN A 28 14.37 -4.17 7.18
C GLN A 28 14.22 -2.80 6.49
N THR A 29 15.29 -2.29 5.87
CA THR A 29 15.22 -1.09 5.04
C THR A 29 14.30 -1.32 3.85
N ALA A 30 14.41 -2.47 3.17
CA ALA A 30 13.57 -2.83 2.05
C ALA A 30 12.07 -2.88 2.44
N ILE A 31 11.72 -3.51 3.57
CA ILE A 31 10.35 -3.54 4.09
C ILE A 31 9.85 -2.11 4.37
N ARG A 32 10.68 -1.29 5.02
CA ARG A 32 10.34 0.09 5.34
C ARG A 32 10.08 0.94 4.10
N THR A 33 10.96 0.87 3.10
CA THR A 33 10.96 1.82 1.98
C THR A 33 10.22 1.32 0.75
N ILE A 34 10.20 0.01 0.48
CA ILE A 34 9.53 -0.60 -0.68
C ILE A 34 8.13 -1.06 -0.34
N LEU A 35 7.91 -1.56 0.89
CA LEU A 35 6.60 -2.03 1.32
C LEU A 35 5.88 -1.04 2.23
N GLY A 36 6.41 0.18 2.42
CA GLY A 36 5.76 1.21 3.24
C GLY A 36 5.39 0.77 4.66
N THR A 37 6.09 -0.22 5.23
CA THR A 37 5.65 -0.92 6.44
C THR A 37 6.70 -0.78 7.53
N PRO A 38 6.32 -0.36 8.77
CA PRO A 38 7.25 -0.35 9.90
C PRO A 38 7.85 -1.75 10.13
N PRO A 39 9.19 -1.90 10.04
CA PRO A 39 9.88 -3.17 10.31
C PRO A 39 9.51 -3.83 11.64
N GLU A 40 9.21 -3.02 12.64
CA GLU A 40 8.92 -3.44 14.01
C GLU A 40 7.60 -4.23 14.08
N VAL A 41 6.60 -3.81 13.29
CA VAL A 41 5.31 -4.51 13.17
C VAL A 41 5.53 -5.90 12.57
N VAL A 42 6.32 -6.00 11.49
CA VAL A 42 6.65 -7.29 10.86
C VAL A 42 7.40 -8.22 11.81
N GLN A 43 8.33 -7.67 12.60
CA GLN A 43 9.10 -8.46 13.58
C GLN A 43 8.22 -9.05 14.68
N SER A 44 7.18 -8.33 15.10
CA SER A 44 6.21 -8.79 16.10
C SER A 44 5.14 -9.75 15.57
N ALA A 45 5.04 -9.91 14.25
CA ALA A 45 3.97 -10.68 13.61
C ALA A 45 4.15 -12.20 13.73
N SER A 46 3.11 -12.95 13.36
CA SER A 46 3.16 -14.41 13.26
C SER A 46 4.24 -14.88 12.27
N ALA A 47 4.60 -16.18 12.32
CA ALA A 47 5.58 -16.72 11.38
C ALA A 47 5.00 -16.73 9.95
N GLU A 48 3.70 -16.99 9.85
CA GLU A 48 2.92 -16.99 8.62
C GLU A 48 2.91 -15.60 7.97
N GLU A 49 2.58 -14.55 8.72
CA GLU A 49 2.56 -13.18 8.18
C GLU A 49 3.96 -12.68 7.80
N ARG A 50 4.99 -13.03 8.59
CA ARG A 50 6.38 -12.75 8.23
C ARG A 50 6.78 -13.41 6.91
N ALA A 51 6.32 -14.64 6.67
CA ALA A 51 6.54 -15.34 5.42
C ALA A 51 5.79 -14.68 4.25
N SER A 52 4.53 -14.26 4.47
CA SER A 52 3.76 -13.51 3.47
C SER A 52 4.42 -12.18 3.08
N VAL A 53 4.89 -11.39 4.05
CA VAL A 53 5.63 -10.14 3.78
C VAL A 53 6.93 -10.42 3.03
N ALA A 54 7.67 -11.46 3.42
CA ALA A 54 8.89 -11.87 2.73
C ALA A 54 8.61 -12.27 1.28
N GLN A 55 7.53 -13.00 1.03
CA GLN A 55 7.10 -13.41 -0.31
C GLN A 55 6.75 -12.18 -1.16
N VAL A 56 5.99 -11.22 -0.63
CA VAL A 56 5.67 -9.98 -1.36
C VAL A 56 6.93 -9.21 -1.71
N LEU A 57 7.89 -9.08 -0.78
CA LEU A 57 9.16 -8.42 -1.04
C LEU A 57 9.95 -9.09 -2.18
N ASP A 58 9.93 -10.41 -2.26
CA ASP A 58 10.60 -11.15 -3.34
C ASP A 58 9.91 -10.92 -4.71
N HIS A 59 8.58 -10.73 -4.75
CA HIS A 59 7.81 -10.46 -5.98
C HIS A 59 7.91 -9.01 -6.49
N VAL A 60 8.54 -8.11 -5.74
CA VAL A 60 8.84 -6.74 -6.22
C VAL A 60 9.79 -6.78 -7.43
N LEU A 61 10.64 -7.81 -7.54
CA LEU A 61 11.58 -7.96 -8.64
C LEU A 61 10.96 -8.69 -9.85
N PRO A 62 11.38 -8.38 -11.09
CA PRO A 62 12.19 -7.23 -11.47
C PRO A 62 11.37 -5.92 -11.46
N VAL A 63 12.01 -4.83 -11.07
CA VAL A 63 11.43 -3.48 -10.96
C VAL A 63 11.54 -2.71 -12.27
N SER A 64 12.62 -2.94 -13.04
CA SER A 64 12.89 -2.18 -14.27
C SER A 64 11.74 -2.18 -15.30
N PRO A 65 10.98 -3.27 -15.50
CA PRO A 65 9.84 -3.26 -16.43
C PRO A 65 8.65 -2.43 -15.91
N ARG A 66 8.56 -2.20 -14.59
CA ARG A 66 7.49 -1.47 -13.91
C ARG A 66 7.80 0.01 -13.73
N ARG A 67 9.01 0.46 -14.10
CA ARG A 67 9.53 1.81 -13.90
C ARG A 67 8.55 2.92 -14.29
N LEU A 68 7.98 2.87 -15.49
CA LEU A 68 7.08 3.94 -15.94
C LEU A 68 5.80 4.02 -15.09
N GLY A 69 5.27 2.88 -14.67
CA GLY A 69 4.13 2.82 -13.74
C GLY A 69 4.49 3.39 -12.37
N LEU A 70 5.65 2.99 -11.82
CA LEU A 70 6.10 3.48 -10.52
C LEU A 70 6.38 5.00 -10.50
N LEU A 71 6.88 5.56 -11.61
CA LEU A 71 7.02 7.03 -11.74
C LEU A 71 5.65 7.72 -11.79
N ASN A 72 4.69 7.15 -12.50
CA ASN A 72 3.32 7.64 -12.53
C ASN A 72 2.70 7.60 -11.11
N ASP A 73 2.84 6.48 -10.40
CA ASP A 73 2.32 6.33 -9.04
C ASP A 73 2.94 7.37 -8.11
N ALA A 74 4.25 7.58 -8.18
CA ALA A 74 4.93 8.62 -7.39
C ALA A 74 4.44 10.04 -7.74
N ALA A 75 4.18 10.33 -9.01
CA ALA A 75 3.63 11.63 -9.43
C ALA A 75 2.20 11.86 -8.89
N ILE A 76 1.35 10.84 -8.95
CA ILE A 76 -0.04 10.91 -8.46
C ILE A 76 -0.07 11.02 -6.92
N VAL A 77 0.63 10.14 -6.20
CA VAL A 77 0.61 10.11 -4.73
C VAL A 77 1.18 11.40 -4.13
N THR A 78 2.15 12.04 -4.78
CA THR A 78 2.73 13.30 -4.28
C THR A 78 1.91 14.55 -4.59
N THR A 79 0.93 14.46 -5.49
CA THR A 79 0.10 15.61 -5.88
C THR A 79 -1.36 15.48 -5.46
N LEU A 80 -1.88 14.24 -5.35
CA LEU A 80 -3.24 13.88 -5.00
C LEU A 80 -4.27 14.91 -5.48
N PRO A 81 -4.39 15.12 -6.81
CA PRO A 81 -5.30 16.10 -7.34
C PRO A 81 -6.74 15.75 -6.94
N ARG A 82 -7.62 16.75 -6.98
CA ARG A 82 -9.04 16.52 -6.72
C ARG A 82 -9.62 15.57 -7.78
N TYR A 83 -10.19 14.46 -7.33
CA TYR A 83 -10.97 13.54 -8.16
C TYR A 83 -12.47 13.71 -7.87
N GLU A 84 -13.33 13.45 -8.85
CA GLU A 84 -14.80 13.49 -8.68
C GLU A 84 -15.32 12.24 -7.94
N LEU A 85 -14.85 12.01 -6.72
CA LEU A 85 -15.19 10.85 -5.89
C LEU A 85 -16.69 10.69 -5.66
N GLU A 86 -17.42 11.80 -5.61
CA GLU A 86 -18.88 11.90 -5.51
C GLU A 86 -19.62 11.23 -6.67
N ARG A 87 -18.95 11.04 -7.82
CA ARG A 87 -19.53 10.34 -8.98
C ARG A 87 -19.44 8.81 -8.87
N ILE A 88 -18.72 8.29 -7.89
CA ILE A 88 -18.63 6.85 -7.64
C ILE A 88 -19.95 6.39 -7.02
N ALA A 89 -20.85 5.87 -7.87
CA ALA A 89 -22.15 5.34 -7.44
C ALA A 89 -22.09 3.91 -6.90
N ALA A 90 -21.00 3.18 -7.18
CA ALA A 90 -20.81 1.83 -6.67
C ALA A 90 -20.58 1.86 -5.14
N PRO A 91 -21.24 0.97 -4.37
CA PRO A 91 -20.88 0.75 -2.98
C PRO A 91 -19.39 0.49 -2.86
N THR A 92 -18.74 1.10 -1.87
CA THR A 92 -17.27 1.07 -1.76
C THR A 92 -16.86 0.72 -0.33
N LEU A 93 -15.92 -0.21 -0.19
CA LEU A 93 -15.23 -0.48 1.07
C LEU A 93 -13.82 0.07 0.97
N ILE A 94 -13.44 0.94 1.90
CA ILE A 94 -12.09 1.48 2.01
C ILE A 94 -11.51 1.04 3.34
N MET A 95 -10.31 0.46 3.30
CA MET A 95 -9.58 0.02 4.47
C MET A 95 -8.18 0.61 4.43
N SER A 96 -7.67 1.10 5.56
CA SER A 96 -6.32 1.65 5.62
C SER A 96 -5.74 1.55 7.03
N VAL A 97 -4.43 1.70 7.14
CA VAL A 97 -3.67 1.56 8.38
C VAL A 97 -2.95 2.87 8.69
N ALA A 98 -3.06 3.34 9.94
CA ALA A 98 -2.59 4.66 10.33
C ALA A 98 -1.05 4.81 10.33
N ASP A 99 -0.31 3.73 10.56
CA ASP A 99 1.16 3.70 10.51
C ASP A 99 1.71 3.24 9.14
N ASP A 100 0.90 3.28 8.09
CA ASP A 100 1.34 3.16 6.71
C ASP A 100 2.35 4.28 6.36
N LEU A 101 3.58 3.89 6.03
CA LEU A 101 4.66 4.82 5.73
C LEU A 101 4.54 5.50 4.37
N TYR A 102 3.58 5.09 3.53
CA TYR A 102 3.15 5.87 2.37
C TYR A 102 2.14 6.96 2.71
N GLY A 103 1.65 7.02 3.94
CA GLY A 103 0.75 8.08 4.41
C GLY A 103 -0.63 8.05 3.78
N THR A 104 -1.11 6.86 3.36
CA THR A 104 -2.37 6.74 2.63
C THR A 104 -3.63 6.89 3.49
N PHE A 105 -3.49 6.82 4.83
CA PHE A 105 -4.61 6.79 5.77
C PHE A 105 -5.56 7.98 5.65
N ASP A 106 -5.02 9.21 5.62
CA ASP A 106 -5.85 10.40 5.50
C ASP A 106 -6.52 10.50 4.12
N GLY A 107 -5.82 10.09 3.05
CA GLY A 107 -6.41 10.00 1.71
C GLY A 107 -7.53 8.97 1.63
N ALA A 108 -7.38 7.83 2.30
CA ALA A 108 -8.39 6.78 2.39
C ALA A 108 -9.62 7.26 3.16
N ARG A 109 -9.42 7.90 4.32
CA ARG A 109 -10.49 8.52 5.11
C ARG A 109 -11.23 9.60 4.33
N TYR A 110 -10.49 10.54 3.72
CA TYR A 110 -11.05 11.56 2.84
C TYR A 110 -11.90 10.93 1.73
N SER A 111 -11.40 9.88 1.09
CA SER A 111 -12.12 9.21 0.01
C SER A 111 -13.44 8.62 0.49
N ALA A 112 -13.47 8.01 1.67
CA ALA A 112 -14.69 7.44 2.23
C ALA A 112 -15.72 8.52 2.61
N GLU A 113 -15.28 9.70 3.04
CA GLU A 113 -16.16 10.83 3.35
C GLU A 113 -16.82 11.43 2.09
N HIS A 114 -16.23 11.24 0.91
CA HIS A 114 -16.67 11.88 -0.33
C HIS A 114 -17.34 10.94 -1.34
N ILE A 115 -17.23 9.62 -1.15
CA ILE A 115 -17.96 8.63 -1.94
C ILE A 115 -19.32 8.35 -1.25
N PRO A 116 -20.48 8.58 -1.90
CA PRO A 116 -21.79 8.56 -1.23
C PRO A 116 -22.17 7.25 -0.53
N HIS A 117 -21.63 6.12 -0.99
CA HIS A 117 -21.91 4.79 -0.48
C HIS A 117 -20.64 4.07 0.01
N ALA A 118 -19.67 4.84 0.50
CA ALA A 118 -18.46 4.29 1.07
C ALA A 118 -18.59 3.96 2.55
N ARG A 119 -17.84 2.93 2.96
CA ARG A 119 -17.58 2.60 4.36
C ARG A 119 -16.07 2.57 4.58
N PHE A 120 -15.62 3.18 5.66
CA PHE A 120 -14.22 3.18 6.07
C PHE A 120 -13.96 2.23 7.23
N VAL A 121 -12.87 1.48 7.17
CA VAL A 121 -12.30 0.73 8.29
C VAL A 121 -10.84 1.15 8.46
N GLY A 122 -10.52 1.73 9.62
CA GLY A 122 -9.16 2.15 9.94
C GLY A 122 -8.53 1.25 10.99
N TYR A 123 -7.28 0.85 10.76
CA TYR A 123 -6.48 0.10 11.73
C TYR A 123 -5.38 1.00 12.32
N PRO A 124 -5.08 0.91 13.63
CA PRO A 124 -4.10 1.78 14.26
C PRO A 124 -2.64 1.44 13.92
N SER A 125 -2.35 0.17 13.61
CA SER A 125 -1.00 -0.32 13.31
C SER A 125 -1.04 -1.50 12.35
N GLY A 126 0.00 -1.72 11.55
CA GLY A 126 0.04 -2.79 10.54
C GLY A 126 0.92 -2.47 9.32
N GLY A 127 1.30 -1.20 9.17
CA GLY A 127 1.94 -0.64 7.99
C GLY A 127 1.09 -0.78 6.73
N HIS A 128 1.67 -0.39 5.59
CA HIS A 128 0.99 -0.50 4.30
C HIS A 128 0.53 -1.93 3.98
N MET A 129 1.27 -2.93 4.45
CA MET A 129 0.98 -4.34 4.23
C MET A 129 -0.19 -4.88 5.07
N GLY A 130 -0.74 -4.11 6.02
CA GLY A 130 -1.86 -4.55 6.85
C GLY A 130 -1.52 -5.73 7.78
N VAL A 131 -0.27 -5.80 8.23
CA VAL A 131 0.23 -6.90 9.06
C VAL A 131 -0.56 -6.95 10.37
N GLY A 132 -0.99 -8.15 10.77
CA GLY A 132 -1.84 -8.38 11.93
C GLY A 132 -3.34 -8.37 11.64
N HIS A 133 -3.77 -8.01 10.43
CA HIS A 133 -5.20 -7.77 10.10
C HIS A 133 -5.73 -8.65 8.98
N GLU A 134 -5.05 -9.74 8.61
CA GLU A 134 -5.49 -10.59 7.49
C GLU A 134 -6.91 -11.11 7.71
N LYS A 135 -7.22 -11.63 8.90
CA LYS A 135 -8.52 -12.21 9.22
C LYS A 135 -9.62 -11.16 9.28
N GLU A 136 -9.35 -10.03 9.93
CA GLU A 136 -10.23 -8.89 10.03
C GLU A 136 -10.55 -8.34 8.64
N THR A 137 -9.52 -8.10 7.82
CA THR A 137 -9.65 -7.62 6.44
C THR A 137 -10.50 -8.56 5.59
N MET A 138 -10.24 -9.87 5.66
CA MET A 138 -11.03 -10.85 4.91
C MET A 138 -12.47 -10.94 5.40
N ALA A 139 -12.71 -10.80 6.71
CA ALA A 139 -14.07 -10.76 7.27
C ALA A 139 -14.83 -9.50 6.80
N GLU A 140 -14.17 -8.34 6.77
CA GLU A 140 -14.74 -7.08 6.28
C GLU A 140 -15.10 -7.16 4.79
N ILE A 141 -14.21 -7.73 3.97
CA ILE A 141 -14.47 -7.99 2.54
C ILE A 141 -15.67 -8.94 2.38
N ALA A 142 -15.67 -10.07 3.10
CA ALA A 142 -16.74 -11.05 2.99
C ALA A 142 -18.11 -10.49 3.43
N ALA A 143 -18.14 -9.71 4.52
CA ALA A 143 -19.34 -9.04 5.00
C ALA A 143 -19.84 -8.01 3.97
N PHE A 144 -18.93 -7.21 3.40
CA PHE A 144 -19.25 -6.25 2.36
C PHE A 144 -19.88 -6.93 1.13
N LEU A 145 -19.26 -8.01 0.61
CA LEU A 145 -19.77 -8.72 -0.56
C LEU A 145 -21.14 -9.38 -0.32
N LYS A 146 -21.36 -9.99 0.85
CA LYS A 146 -22.66 -10.61 1.21
C LYS A 146 -23.81 -9.60 1.23
N GLY A 147 -23.53 -8.35 1.58
CA GLY A 147 -24.49 -7.25 1.53
C GLY A 147 -25.09 -7.00 0.14
N PHE A 148 -24.44 -7.49 -0.93
CA PHE A 148 -24.91 -7.37 -2.32
C PHE A 148 -25.49 -8.67 -2.89
N SER A 149 -25.08 -9.84 -2.39
CA SER A 149 -25.64 -11.14 -2.81
C SER A 149 -27.04 -11.42 -2.27
N SER A 150 -27.57 -10.54 -1.43
CA SER A 150 -28.90 -10.68 -0.78
C SER A 150 -29.99 -9.83 -1.45
N ARG A 151 -29.74 -9.30 -2.65
CA ARG A 151 -30.70 -8.53 -3.46
C ARG A 151 -31.09 -9.29 -4.72
#